data_AF-A0A9N8R0X0-F1
#
_entry.id   AF-A0A9N8R0X0-F1
#
_cell.length_a   1.000
_cell.length_b   1.000
_cell.length_c   1.000
_cell.angle_alpha   90.00
_cell.angle_beta   90.00
_cell.angle_gamma   90.00
#
_symmetry.space_group_name_H-M   'P 1'
#
loop_
_entity.id
_entity.type
_entity.pdbx_description
1 polymer ?
#
loop_
_entity_poly.entity_id
_entity_poly.type
_entity_poly.pdbx_seq_one_letter_code
_entity_poly.pdbx_strand_id
1 'polypeptide(L)'
;MAIDPPRSVVLNYDQDSQRLNVQLVEPAKLAPLLAGKFTVPILLDDFDFRLDDEFARRLGVAMLNAIALGQPEIKQYMTVTPDPID
;
A
#
# COMPACT_ATOMS: atom_id res chain seq x y z
N MET A 1 -14.57 2.99 -25.67
CA MET A 1 -13.47 3.44 -24.80
C MET A 1 -12.60 2.23 -24.52
N ALA A 2 -11.29 2.30 -24.75
CA ALA A 2 -10.40 1.22 -24.35
C ALA A 2 -10.28 1.22 -22.82
N ILE A 3 -10.48 0.06 -22.20
CA ILE A 3 -10.25 -0.13 -20.78
C ILE A 3 -8.76 -0.43 -20.63
N ASP A 4 -8.08 0.34 -19.79
CA ASP A 4 -6.68 0.07 -19.44
C ASP A 4 -6.55 -1.33 -18.79
N PRO A 5 -5.48 -2.08 -19.09
CA PRO A 5 -5.29 -3.39 -18.47
C PRO A 5 -5.16 -3.26 -16.94
N PRO A 6 -5.53 -4.30 -16.16
CA PRO A 6 -5.35 -4.32 -14.72
C PRO A 6 -3.92 -3.98 -14.32
N ARG A 7 -3.76 -3.20 -13.23
CA ARG A 7 -2.46 -2.76 -12.73
C ARG A 7 -2.35 -3.09 -11.25
N SER A 8 -1.16 -3.48 -10.83
CA SER A 8 -0.74 -3.48 -9.45
C SER A 8 0.07 -2.22 -9.16
N VAL A 9 -0.03 -1.72 -7.93
CA VAL A 9 0.76 -0.59 -7.44
C VAL A 9 1.88 -1.13 -6.56
N VAL A 10 3.10 -0.72 -6.83
CA VAL A 10 4.25 -0.92 -5.93
C VAL A 10 4.58 0.43 -5.30
N LEU A 11 4.67 0.44 -3.97
CA LEU A 11 5.08 1.60 -3.19
C LEU A 11 6.35 1.24 -2.42
N ASN A 12 7.38 2.07 -2.54
CA ASN A 12 8.59 1.95 -1.73
C ASN A 12 9.08 3.31 -1.26
N TYR A 13 9.90 3.30 -0.21
CA TYR A 13 10.61 4.49 0.28
C TYR A 13 12.08 4.40 -0.08
N ASP A 14 12.54 5.39 -0.83
CA ASP A 14 13.94 5.62 -1.16
C ASP A 14 14.48 6.60 -0.12
N GLN A 15 15.23 6.04 0.84
CA GLN A 15 15.72 6.75 2.02
C GLN A 15 16.81 7.78 1.65
N ASP A 16 17.69 7.45 0.70
CA ASP A 16 18.79 8.32 0.26
C ASP A 16 18.27 9.63 -0.36
N SER A 17 17.19 9.53 -1.14
CA SER A 17 16.57 10.69 -1.78
C SER A 17 15.28 11.16 -1.11
N GLN A 18 14.94 10.59 0.04
CA GLN A 18 13.80 10.96 0.88
C GLN A 18 12.47 11.03 0.12
N ARG A 19 12.21 10.06 -0.75
CA ARG A 19 11.00 10.04 -1.60
C ARG A 19 10.28 8.71 -1.55
N LEU A 20 8.97 8.78 -1.75
CA LEU A 20 8.16 7.62 -2.08
C LEU A 20 8.15 7.44 -3.59
N ASN A 21 8.40 6.24 -4.07
CA ASN A 21 8.17 5.91 -5.47
C ASN A 21 6.91 5.05 -5.58
N VAL A 22 6.04 5.44 -6.51
CA VAL A 22 4.83 4.72 -6.87
C VAL A 22 5.01 4.21 -8.29
N GLN A 23 5.02 2.90 -8.48
CA GLN A 23 5.11 2.29 -9.81
C GLN A 23 3.87 1.47 -10.12
N LEU A 24 3.47 1.50 -11.40
CA LEU A 24 2.42 0.64 -11.93
C LEU A 24 3.06 -0.55 -12.63
N VAL A 25 2.63 -1.75 -12.27
CA VAL A 25 3.18 -3.01 -12.80
C VAL A 25 2.03 -3.92 -13.22
N GLU A 26 2.22 -4.66 -14.31
CA GLU A 26 1.27 -5.69 -14.73
C GLU A 26 1.18 -6.80 -13.66
N PRO A 27 -0.02 -7.18 -13.18
CA PRO A 27 -0.17 -8.19 -12.14
C PRO A 27 0.49 -9.53 -12.50
N ALA A 28 0.45 -9.93 -13.77
CA ALA A 28 1.08 -11.16 -14.26
C ALA A 28 2.60 -11.18 -14.06
N LYS A 29 3.26 -10.00 -14.10
CA LYS A 29 4.71 -9.88 -13.87
C LYS A 29 5.06 -9.96 -12.38
N LEU A 30 4.16 -9.53 -11.50
CA LEU A 30 4.35 -9.62 -10.05
C LEU A 30 3.98 -10.98 -9.46
N ALA A 31 3.03 -11.70 -10.06
CA ALA A 31 2.50 -12.95 -9.50
C ALA A 31 3.60 -13.97 -9.08
N PRO A 32 4.67 -14.22 -9.86
CA PRO A 32 5.74 -15.13 -9.43
C PRO A 32 6.51 -14.63 -8.20
N LEU A 33 6.66 -13.31 -8.04
CA LEU A 33 7.39 -12.69 -6.93
C LEU A 33 6.58 -12.68 -5.63
N LEU A 34 5.26 -12.64 -5.75
CA LEU A 34 4.31 -12.64 -4.63
C LEU A 34 3.95 -14.05 -4.16
N ALA A 35 4.29 -15.09 -4.93
CA ALA A 35 4.01 -16.48 -4.58
C ALA A 35 4.63 -16.85 -3.21
N GLY A 36 3.79 -17.29 -2.28
CA GLY A 36 4.20 -17.68 -0.92
C GLY A 36 4.60 -16.52 -0.01
N LYS A 37 4.37 -15.26 -0.42
CA LYS A 37 4.58 -14.09 0.44
C LYS A 37 3.37 -13.85 1.32
N PHE A 38 3.63 -13.32 2.52
CA PHE A 38 2.58 -12.88 3.42
C PHE A 38 1.69 -11.84 2.74
N THR A 39 0.39 -12.06 2.81
CA THR A 39 -0.64 -11.20 2.23
C THR A 39 -1.68 -10.95 3.30
N VAL A 40 -1.97 -9.69 3.57
CA VAL A 40 -3.13 -9.30 4.38
C VAL A 40 -4.30 -9.09 3.41
N PRO A 41 -5.28 -9.99 3.38
CA PRO A 41 -6.47 -9.76 2.56
C PRO A 41 -7.27 -8.61 3.17
N ILE A 42 -7.54 -7.58 2.37
CA ILE A 42 -8.51 -6.52 2.71
C ILE A 42 -9.78 -6.86 1.94
N LEU A 43 -10.78 -7.40 2.64
CA LEU A 43 -12.04 -7.77 2.02
C LEU A 43 -12.93 -6.52 1.91
N LEU A 44 -13.63 -6.38 0.78
CA LEU A 44 -14.46 -5.18 0.54
C LEU A 44 -15.76 -5.19 1.34
N ASP A 45 -16.23 -6.37 1.74
CA ASP A 45 -17.42 -6.56 2.57
C ASP A 45 -17.23 -5.98 3.98
N ASP A 46 -16.01 -6.02 4.53
CA ASP A 46 -15.62 -5.37 5.79
C ASP A 46 -15.84 -3.84 5.77
N PHE A 47 -15.99 -3.24 4.58
CA PHE A 47 -16.18 -1.80 4.36
C PHE A 47 -17.49 -1.49 3.63
N ASP A 48 -18.51 -2.35 3.70
CA ASP A 48 -19.80 -2.19 3.00
C ASP A 48 -19.63 -1.96 1.47
N PHE A 49 -18.56 -2.50 0.89
CA PHE A 49 -18.15 -2.26 -0.51
C PHE A 49 -17.95 -0.77 -0.85
N ARG A 50 -17.62 0.05 0.13
CA ARG A 50 -17.35 1.48 -0.02
C ARG A 50 -15.87 1.78 0.16
N LEU A 51 -15.28 2.35 -0.88
CA LEU A 51 -13.91 2.85 -0.89
C LEU A 51 -13.95 4.37 -0.78
N ASP A 52 -14.39 4.87 0.38
CA ASP A 52 -14.51 6.30 0.64
C ASP A 52 -13.19 6.94 1.11
N ASP A 53 -13.23 8.24 1.41
CA ASP A 53 -12.05 9.00 1.83
C ASP A 53 -11.41 8.44 3.11
N GLU A 54 -12.23 7.90 4.02
CA GLU A 54 -11.75 7.31 5.27
C GLU A 54 -11.06 5.97 5.02
N PHE A 55 -11.63 5.11 4.15
CA PHE A 55 -10.95 3.91 3.68
C PHE A 55 -9.61 4.26 3.02
N ALA A 56 -9.59 5.22 2.10
CA ALA A 56 -8.38 5.63 1.39
C ALA A 56 -7.31 6.15 2.36
N ARG A 57 -7.71 6.94 3.36
CA ARG A 57 -6.84 7.42 4.44
C ARG A 57 -6.21 6.25 5.20
N ARG A 58 -7.03 5.31 5.69
CA ARG A 58 -6.56 4.14 6.45
C ARG A 58 -5.62 3.25 5.64
N LEU A 59 -5.97 2.99 4.38
CA LEU A 59 -5.13 2.21 3.47
C LEU A 59 -3.75 2.87 3.30
N GLY A 60 -3.70 4.19 3.08
CA GLY A 60 -2.45 4.93 2.98
C GLY A 60 -1.60 4.83 4.26
N VAL A 61 -2.21 5.00 5.43
CA VAL A 61 -1.52 4.85 6.73
C VAL A 61 -0.97 3.43 6.91
N ALA A 62 -1.75 2.41 6.56
CA ALA A 62 -1.32 1.01 6.65
C ALA A 62 -0.09 0.73 5.77
N MET A 63 -0.08 1.22 4.52
CA MET A 63 1.08 1.08 3.63
C MET A 63 2.33 1.77 4.18
N LEU A 64 2.20 3.00 4.69
CA LEU A 64 3.32 3.73 5.28
C LEU A 64 3.87 3.05 6.55
N ASN A 65 2.97 2.54 7.41
CA ASN A 65 3.36 1.77 8.58
C ASN A 65 4.09 0.48 8.21
N ALA A 66 3.65 -0.23 7.15
CA ALA A 66 4.33 -1.43 6.66
C ALA A 66 5.75 -1.12 6.17
N ILE A 67 5.94 -0.02 5.44
CA ILE A 67 7.29 0.45 5.05
C ILE A 67 8.13 0.78 6.29
N ALA A 68 7.54 1.47 7.26
CA ALA A 68 8.21 1.88 8.49
C ALA A 68 8.66 0.72 9.40
N LEU A 69 8.15 -0.51 9.19
CA LEU A 69 8.66 -1.72 9.86
C LEU A 69 10.09 -2.05 9.42
N GLY A 70 10.41 -1.86 8.14
CA GLY A 70 11.75 -2.11 7.58
C GLY A 70 12.63 -0.85 7.48
N GLN A 71 12.03 0.33 7.39
CA GLN A 71 12.70 1.62 7.20
C GLN A 71 12.16 2.65 8.20
N PRO A 72 12.51 2.54 9.50
CA PRO A 72 11.88 3.31 10.56
C PRO A 72 12.12 4.82 10.47
N GLU A 73 13.12 5.27 9.73
CA GLU A 73 13.43 6.70 9.55
C GLU A 73 12.29 7.48 8.89
N ILE A 74 11.47 6.83 8.07
CA ILE A 74 10.32 7.49 7.44
C ILE A 74 9.32 8.03 8.48
N LYS A 75 9.29 7.45 9.69
CA LYS A 75 8.37 7.85 10.78
C LYS A 75 8.52 9.32 11.15
N GLN A 76 9.69 9.93 10.98
CA GLN A 76 9.90 11.36 11.26
C GLN A 76 9.10 12.28 10.32
N TYR A 77 8.71 11.77 9.15
CA TYR A 77 7.90 12.48 8.15
C TYR A 77 6.40 12.11 8.23
N MET A 78 6.03 11.23 9.15
CA MET A 78 4.66 10.73 9.28
C MET A 78 3.93 11.45 10.41
N THR A 79 2.98 12.31 10.06
CA THR A 79 2.03 12.93 11.00
C THR A 79 0.66 12.25 10.92
N VAL A 80 0.66 10.94 10.73
CA VAL A 80 -0.57 10.15 10.59
C VAL A 80 -0.96 9.57 11.93
N THR A 81 -2.25 9.60 12.25
CA THR A 81 -2.78 8.87 13.41
C THR A 81 -2.71 7.38 13.07
N PRO A 82 -1.94 6.57 13.81
CA PRO A 82 -2.03 5.12 13.67
C PRO A 82 -3.40 4.69 14.17
N ASP A 83 -4.23 4.14 13.28
CA ASP A 83 -5.38 3.38 13.72
C ASP A 83 -4.85 2.05 14.32
N PRO A 84 -5.42 1.57 15.45
CA PRO A 84 -5.03 0.28 16.00
C PRO A 84 -5.15 -0.80 14.93
N ILE A 85 -4.10 -1.61 14.78
CA ILE A 85 -4.25 -2.91 14.13
C ILE A 85 -4.85 -3.80 15.21
N ASP A 86 -6.18 -3.81 15.32
CA ASP A 86 -6.90 -4.82 16.11
C ASP A 86 -6.99 -6.13 15.31
#